data_AF-A0A6P7Z994-F1
#
_entry.id   AF-A0A6P7Z994-F1
#
_cell.length_a   1.000
_cell.length_b   1.000
_cell.length_c   1.000
_cell.angle_alpha   90.00
_cell.angle_beta   90.00
_cell.angle_gamma   90.00
#
_symmetry.space_group_name_H-M   'P 1'
#
loop_
_entity.id
_entity.type
_entity.pdbx_description
1 polymer ?
#
loop_
_entity_poly.entity_id
_entity_poly.type
_entity_poly.pdbx_seq_one_letter_code
_entity_poly.pdbx_strand_id
1 'polypeptide(L)'
;MGHTRSGFVLWCSLGLFFGTGACYCVYKWVFRKGKWKESARGEKGVAGAAASRTRVTSGNEKSPADDLKKSASDNLEPYHLQKLIKLLETTEYCSVREQVLITLSNSAAFSVNQDLIRELGGLSVIGKSLSDPSMEVRVKALNALNNLSMNSKNQEHIQVYISEICSGVALSPLNSDLLLAGLRLLTNMSVTNDYHQMMSHTIPSLLHMLSAGNKTTQIQVLKVLVNLSANPAMTRDLLRVQVPSSLISLFDSCMNIDVLLRALTFVANLNDNLKSQSCSADISQYSAESLYYLFFGESGFSQRLAALLLHPDVEVKGQVARIMTS
;
A
#
# COMPACT_ATOMS: atom_id res chain seq x y z
N MET A 1 -34.56 -17.78 1.68
CA MET A 1 -34.79 -16.46 2.28
C MET A 1 -34.18 -16.47 3.68
N GLY A 2 -33.17 -15.63 3.91
CA GLY A 2 -32.44 -15.60 5.18
C GLY A 2 -31.15 -14.80 5.04
N HIS A 3 -31.30 -13.48 4.90
CA HIS A 3 -30.20 -12.51 4.95
C HIS A 3 -29.81 -12.24 6.42
N THR A 4 -28.53 -12.38 6.75
CA THR A 4 -27.83 -11.67 7.85
C THR A 4 -26.33 -11.79 7.56
N ARG A 5 -25.68 -10.74 7.04
CA ARG A 5 -25.10 -9.55 7.71
C ARG A 5 -23.62 -9.74 8.10
N SER A 6 -22.76 -9.14 7.28
CA SER A 6 -21.64 -8.24 7.60
C SER A 6 -21.01 -8.31 9.00
N GLY A 7 -19.69 -8.52 9.02
CA GLY A 7 -18.84 -8.11 10.14
C GLY A 7 -17.52 -8.85 10.20
N PHE A 8 -16.54 -8.47 9.37
CA PHE A 8 -15.14 -8.61 9.77
C PHE A 8 -14.39 -7.32 9.47
N VAL A 9 -13.81 -6.80 10.53
CA VAL A 9 -13.52 -5.40 10.77
C VAL A 9 -12.15 -5.04 10.23
N LEU A 10 -12.16 -3.97 9.42
CA LEU A 10 -11.04 -3.20 8.90
C LEU A 10 -10.22 -2.57 10.04
N TRP A 11 -9.35 -3.33 10.71
CA TRP A 11 -8.40 -2.78 11.69
C TRP A 11 -6.98 -3.23 11.35
N CYS A 12 -6.22 -2.36 10.66
CA CYS A 12 -4.77 -2.26 10.70
C CYS A 12 -4.32 -0.97 9.99
N SER A 13 -4.62 0.18 10.58
CA SER A 13 -4.07 1.48 10.17
C SER A 13 -3.84 2.35 11.40
N LEU A 14 -2.95 1.89 12.28
CA LEU A 14 -2.41 2.70 13.36
C LEU A 14 -0.93 2.93 13.07
N GLY A 15 -0.65 4.12 12.53
CA GLY A 15 0.68 4.61 12.27
C GLY A 15 0.64 5.91 11.47
N LEU A 16 0.60 7.04 12.20
CA LEU A 16 0.78 8.43 11.77
C LEU A 16 -0.48 9.21 11.32
N PHE A 17 -1.28 9.65 12.30
CA PHE A 17 -2.02 10.90 12.19
C PHE A 17 -1.06 12.08 12.43
N PHE A 18 -0.43 12.58 11.36
CA PHE A 18 -0.02 13.98 11.34
C PHE A 18 -1.12 14.76 10.63
N GLY A 19 -1.90 15.51 11.42
CA GLY A 19 -3.06 16.26 10.94
C GLY A 19 -2.73 17.23 9.79
N THR A 20 -3.76 17.69 9.11
CA THR A 20 -3.78 18.62 7.97
C THR A 20 -2.86 19.84 8.13
N GLY A 21 -2.65 20.31 9.36
CA GLY A 21 -1.69 21.36 9.71
C GLY A 21 -0.25 21.05 9.28
N ALA A 22 0.19 19.79 9.32
CA ALA A 22 1.51 19.39 8.86
C ALA A 22 1.64 19.45 7.33
N CYS A 23 0.62 19.02 6.58
CA CYS A 23 0.61 19.08 5.11
C CYS A 23 0.56 20.52 4.59
N TYR A 24 -0.26 21.38 5.20
CA TYR A 24 -0.29 22.80 4.87
C TYR A 24 0.99 23.54 5.31
N CYS A 25 1.57 23.20 6.46
CA CYS A 25 2.86 23.75 6.89
C CYS A 25 4.00 23.34 5.96
N VAL A 26 4.00 22.10 5.48
CA VAL A 26 4.93 21.61 4.47
C VAL A 26 4.72 22.33 3.13
N TYR A 27 3.48 22.42 2.63
CA TYR A 27 3.14 23.21 1.45
C TYR A 27 3.66 24.65 1.61
N LYS A 28 3.37 25.30 2.73
CA LYS A 28 3.86 26.64 3.04
C LYS A 28 5.39 26.68 3.12
N TRP A 29 6.05 25.65 3.63
CA TRP A 29 7.50 25.57 3.71
C TRP A 29 8.14 25.46 2.31
N VAL A 30 7.60 24.59 1.45
CA VAL A 30 8.04 24.41 0.05
C VAL A 30 7.82 25.69 -0.75
N PHE A 31 6.64 26.32 -0.65
CA PHE A 31 6.24 27.45 -1.50
C PHE A 31 6.58 28.84 -0.93
N ARG A 32 6.97 28.99 0.34
CA ARG A 32 7.31 30.29 0.95
C ARG A 32 8.80 30.59 0.98
N LYS A 33 9.69 29.59 0.83
CA LYS A 33 11.14 29.81 0.67
C LYS A 33 11.55 30.16 -0.77
N GLY A 34 10.78 29.75 -1.78
CA GLY A 34 11.00 30.12 -3.17
C GLY A 34 10.26 31.40 -3.56
N LYS A 35 10.70 32.57 -3.10
CA LYS A 35 10.26 33.84 -3.70
C LYS A 35 10.84 33.96 -5.12
N TRP A 36 10.10 33.45 -6.11
CA TRP A 36 10.23 33.91 -7.48
C TRP A 36 9.82 35.39 -7.50
N LYS A 37 10.79 36.28 -7.64
CA LYS A 37 10.55 37.69 -7.95
C LYS A 37 10.21 37.78 -9.43
N GLU A 38 8.94 37.92 -9.75
CA GLU A 38 8.57 38.60 -11.00
C GLU A 38 9.04 40.05 -10.89
N SER A 39 10.01 40.39 -11.74
CA SER A 39 10.49 41.75 -11.94
C SER A 39 9.46 42.52 -12.75
N ALA A 40 8.52 43.19 -12.09
CA ALA A 40 7.74 44.26 -12.70
C ALA A 40 8.49 45.58 -12.47
N ARG A 41 9.05 46.12 -13.55
CA ARG A 41 9.76 47.39 -13.61
C ARG A 41 8.78 48.48 -14.06
N GLY A 42 8.73 49.59 -13.31
CA GLY A 42 8.05 50.85 -13.66
C GLY A 42 6.78 51.10 -12.84
N GLU A 43 6.51 52.25 -12.24
CA GLU A 43 7.20 53.54 -12.19
C GLU A 43 6.64 54.35 -10.99
N LYS A 44 7.53 55.10 -10.33
CA LYS A 44 7.38 56.38 -9.61
C LYS A 44 6.15 56.68 -8.71
N GLY A 45 6.43 57.04 -7.46
CA GLY A 45 5.56 57.83 -6.59
C GLY A 45 6.23 58.17 -5.25
N VAL A 46 6.33 59.46 -4.95
CA VAL A 46 7.20 60.11 -3.95
C VAL A 46 6.56 60.19 -2.54
N ALA A 47 7.42 60.05 -1.52
CA ALA A 47 7.43 60.60 -0.14
C ALA A 47 6.15 60.72 0.72
N GLY A 48 6.32 60.47 2.04
CA GLY A 48 5.50 61.08 3.09
C GLY A 48 5.51 60.32 4.42
N ALA A 49 6.00 60.95 5.48
CA ALA A 49 6.17 60.42 6.83
C ALA A 49 4.97 60.68 7.78
N ALA A 50 5.02 60.00 8.93
CA ALA A 50 4.52 60.40 10.26
C ALA A 50 3.03 60.20 10.66
N ALA A 51 2.85 59.24 11.59
CA ALA A 51 2.32 59.36 12.96
C ALA A 51 0.92 59.97 13.27
N SER A 52 0.15 59.19 14.07
CA SER A 52 -0.61 59.57 15.30
C SER A 52 -2.16 59.66 15.29
N ARG A 53 -2.74 58.88 16.21
CA ARG A 53 -3.91 59.09 17.11
C ARG A 53 -5.39 59.01 16.62
N THR A 54 -6.04 57.95 17.11
CA THR A 54 -7.24 57.85 17.98
C THR A 54 -8.47 58.76 17.72
N ARG A 55 -9.66 58.14 17.47
CA ARG A 55 -10.86 58.22 18.35
C ARG A 55 -11.98 57.24 17.94
N VAL A 56 -12.64 56.74 18.98
CA VAL A 56 -13.76 55.79 19.09
C VAL A 56 -15.12 56.40 18.70
N THR A 57 -16.02 55.62 18.08
CA THR A 57 -17.48 55.50 18.34
C THR A 57 -17.96 54.15 17.78
N SER A 58 -18.35 53.18 18.62
CA SER A 58 -19.72 52.88 19.11
C SER A 58 -20.56 52.00 18.18
N GLY A 59 -20.77 50.73 18.58
CA GLY A 59 -22.08 50.08 18.50
C GLY A 59 -22.36 49.09 17.35
N ASN A 60 -21.86 47.86 17.46
CA ASN A 60 -22.66 46.62 17.39
C ASN A 60 -21.73 45.42 17.57
N GLU A 61 -21.68 44.90 18.80
CA GLU A 61 -21.00 43.64 19.12
C GLU A 61 -21.77 42.48 18.49
N LYS A 62 -21.29 42.00 17.34
CA LYS A 62 -21.49 40.61 16.94
C LYS A 62 -20.37 39.79 17.57
N SER A 63 -20.73 38.78 18.36
CA SER A 63 -19.79 37.90 19.06
C SER A 63 -18.72 37.34 18.11
N PRO A 64 -17.43 37.26 18.52
CA PRO A 64 -16.35 36.67 17.72
C PRO A 64 -16.47 35.14 17.50
N ALA A 65 -17.58 34.53 17.90
CA ALA A 65 -17.75 33.08 17.93
C ALA A 65 -18.20 32.49 16.57
N ASP A 66 -18.68 33.32 15.63
CA ASP A 66 -19.18 32.84 14.34
C ASP A 66 -18.14 32.91 13.19
N ASP A 67 -17.06 33.68 13.35
CA ASP A 67 -15.97 33.75 12.36
C ASP A 67 -14.90 32.67 12.55
N LEU A 68 -14.98 31.89 13.63
CA LEU A 68 -14.11 30.73 13.90
C LEU A 68 -14.61 29.42 13.27
N LYS A 69 -15.75 29.44 12.56
CA LYS A 69 -16.34 28.25 11.91
C LYS A 69 -16.04 28.10 10.41
N LYS A 70 -15.18 28.94 9.82
CA LYS A 70 -14.81 28.87 8.39
C LYS A 70 -13.35 28.51 8.09
N SER A 71 -12.53 28.23 9.09
CA SER A 71 -11.11 27.89 8.88
C SER A 71 -10.78 26.40 9.03
N ALA A 72 -11.77 25.51 8.98
CA ALA A 72 -11.61 24.06 9.00
C ALA A 72 -12.18 23.43 7.72
N SER A 73 -11.78 23.92 6.55
CA SER A 73 -11.88 23.10 5.33
C SER A 73 -10.77 22.06 5.42
N ASP A 74 -11.10 20.88 5.94
CA ASP A 74 -10.18 19.76 6.15
C ASP A 74 -9.63 19.15 4.84
N ASN A 75 -9.92 19.76 3.68
CA ASN A 75 -9.44 19.34 2.37
C ASN A 75 -8.45 20.37 1.81
N LEU A 76 -7.33 19.90 1.26
CA LEU A 76 -6.53 20.72 0.35
C LEU A 76 -7.40 21.07 -0.86
N GLU A 77 -7.70 22.36 -1.03
CA GLU A 77 -8.44 22.86 -2.19
C GLU A 77 -7.86 22.29 -3.51
N PRO A 78 -8.69 21.97 -4.52
CA PRO A 78 -8.24 21.36 -5.79
C PRO A 78 -7.07 22.10 -6.44
N TYR A 79 -7.05 23.43 -6.33
CA TYR A 79 -5.97 24.29 -6.79
C TYR A 79 -4.61 23.97 -6.15
N HIS A 80 -4.58 23.64 -4.85
CA HIS A 80 -3.35 23.25 -4.16
C HIS A 80 -2.83 21.89 -4.63
N LEU A 81 -3.73 20.92 -4.83
CA LEU A 81 -3.37 19.61 -5.39
C LEU A 81 -2.78 19.77 -6.79
N GLN A 82 -3.40 20.58 -7.64
CA GLN A 82 -2.90 20.84 -8.99
C GLN A 82 -1.50 21.49 -8.98
N LYS A 83 -1.25 22.44 -8.08
CA LYS A 83 0.09 23.02 -7.90
C LYS A 83 1.12 22.00 -7.45
N LEU A 84 0.77 21.12 -6.53
CA LEU A 84 1.67 20.05 -6.06
C LEU A 84 2.00 19.08 -7.20
N ILE A 85 1.00 18.62 -7.94
CA ILE A 85 1.19 17.75 -9.11
C ILE A 85 2.09 18.45 -10.13
N LYS A 86 1.85 19.74 -10.43
CA LYS A 86 2.69 20.48 -11.38
C LYS A 86 4.11 20.67 -10.88
N LEU A 87 4.30 20.88 -9.58
CA LEU A 87 5.63 21.01 -8.98
C LEU A 87 6.39 19.69 -9.08
N LEU A 88 5.73 18.54 -8.84
CA LEU A 88 6.35 17.22 -8.98
C LEU A 88 6.84 16.96 -10.41
N GLU A 89 6.10 17.39 -11.43
CA GLU A 89 6.51 17.27 -12.82
C GLU A 89 7.71 18.14 -13.21
N THR A 90 7.81 19.33 -12.61
CA THR A 90 8.70 20.39 -13.10
C THR A 90 9.99 20.53 -12.30
N THR A 91 10.03 20.04 -11.07
CA THR A 91 11.18 20.20 -10.19
C THR A 91 12.22 19.09 -10.39
N GLU A 92 13.49 19.48 -10.50
CA GLU A 92 14.62 18.54 -10.59
C GLU A 92 15.19 18.17 -9.20
N TYR A 93 14.76 18.88 -8.15
CA TYR A 93 15.30 18.69 -6.80
C TYR A 93 14.67 17.48 -6.11
N CYS A 94 15.49 16.46 -5.84
CA CYS A 94 15.08 15.23 -5.15
C CYS A 94 14.29 15.50 -3.86
N SER A 95 14.83 16.36 -2.99
CA SER A 95 14.19 16.72 -1.71
C SER A 95 12.81 17.37 -1.88
N VAL A 96 12.61 18.14 -2.94
CA VAL A 96 11.31 18.75 -3.24
C VAL A 96 10.32 17.69 -3.72
N ARG A 97 10.75 16.79 -4.62
CA ARG A 97 9.89 15.69 -5.11
C ARG A 97 9.45 14.77 -3.98
N GLU A 98 10.36 14.38 -3.09
CA GLU A 98 10.04 13.60 -1.89
C GLU A 98 8.97 14.31 -1.06
N GLN A 99 9.16 15.60 -0.78
CA GLN A 99 8.24 16.35 0.05
C GLN A 99 6.85 16.52 -0.58
N VAL A 100 6.81 16.71 -1.91
CA VAL A 100 5.57 16.78 -2.67
C VAL A 100 4.85 15.43 -2.64
N LEU A 101 5.56 14.32 -2.88
CA LEU A 101 5.00 12.97 -2.83
C LEU A 101 4.47 12.61 -1.43
N ILE A 102 5.19 12.98 -0.36
CA ILE A 102 4.69 12.83 1.02
C ILE A 102 3.39 13.62 1.21
N THR A 103 3.33 14.86 0.72
CA THR A 103 2.14 15.70 0.84
C THR A 103 0.96 15.11 0.07
N LEU A 104 1.17 14.65 -1.17
CA LEU A 104 0.15 13.98 -1.98
C LEU A 104 -0.31 12.66 -1.34
N SER A 105 0.62 11.88 -0.79
CA SER A 105 0.31 10.63 -0.07
C SER A 105 -0.61 10.86 1.13
N ASN A 106 -0.29 11.86 1.97
CA ASN A 106 -1.11 12.22 3.12
C ASN A 106 -2.47 12.78 2.68
N SER A 107 -2.50 13.55 1.58
CA SER A 107 -3.75 14.08 1.02
C SER A 107 -4.66 12.96 0.53
N ALA A 108 -4.09 11.92 -0.06
CA ALA A 108 -4.80 10.74 -0.54
C ALA A 108 -5.36 9.85 0.58
N ALA A 109 -5.08 10.14 1.86
CA ALA A 109 -5.77 9.47 2.96
C ALA A 109 -7.28 9.82 3.03
N PHE A 110 -7.68 10.93 2.40
CA PHE A 110 -9.08 11.34 2.26
C PHE A 110 -9.64 10.91 0.90
N SER A 111 -10.76 10.18 0.90
CA SER A 111 -11.35 9.61 -0.33
C SER A 111 -11.66 10.65 -1.41
N VAL A 112 -12.19 11.82 -1.02
CA VAL A 112 -12.46 12.94 -1.94
C VAL A 112 -11.19 13.38 -2.68
N ASN A 113 -10.05 13.40 -2.00
CA ASN A 113 -8.78 13.78 -2.63
C ASN A 113 -8.24 12.67 -3.54
N GLN A 114 -8.60 11.40 -3.30
CA GLN A 114 -8.20 10.30 -4.19
C GLN A 114 -8.83 10.47 -5.57
N ASP A 115 -10.10 10.89 -5.63
CA ASP A 115 -10.80 11.20 -6.89
C ASP A 115 -10.23 12.46 -7.55
N LEU A 116 -10.06 13.55 -6.78
CA LEU A 116 -9.49 14.80 -7.30
C LEU A 116 -8.07 14.62 -7.85
N ILE A 117 -7.20 13.87 -7.17
CA ILE A 117 -5.84 13.59 -7.65
C ILE A 117 -5.89 12.83 -8.98
N ARG A 118 -6.82 11.88 -9.15
CA ARG A 118 -7.03 11.18 -10.44
C ARG A 118 -7.50 12.14 -11.52
N GLU A 119 -8.52 12.95 -11.25
CA GLU A 119 -9.10 13.91 -12.20
C GLU A 119 -8.10 14.99 -12.63
N LEU A 120 -7.18 15.37 -11.76
CA LEU A 120 -6.08 16.30 -12.05
C LEU A 120 -4.88 15.64 -12.74
N GLY A 121 -4.97 14.36 -13.14
CA GLY A 121 -3.90 13.62 -13.82
C GLY A 121 -2.74 13.18 -12.91
N GLY A 122 -2.90 13.32 -11.59
CA GLY A 122 -1.85 13.06 -10.61
C GLY A 122 -1.37 11.61 -10.55
N LEU A 123 -2.22 10.63 -10.88
CA LEU A 123 -1.81 9.22 -10.91
C LEU A 123 -0.66 8.97 -11.88
N SER A 124 -0.73 9.55 -13.09
CA SER A 124 0.33 9.38 -14.10
C SER A 124 1.62 10.07 -13.67
N VAL A 125 1.53 11.25 -13.08
CA VAL A 125 2.69 12.02 -12.60
C VAL A 125 3.40 11.30 -11.45
N ILE A 126 2.64 10.78 -10.48
CA ILE A 126 3.18 9.99 -9.37
C ILE A 126 3.76 8.68 -9.91
N GLY A 127 3.07 8.01 -10.85
CA GLY A 127 3.53 6.78 -11.48
C GLY A 127 4.88 6.93 -12.21
N LYS A 128 5.11 8.04 -12.92
CA LYS A 128 6.43 8.33 -13.53
C LYS A 128 7.57 8.39 -12.51
N SER A 129 7.27 8.72 -11.26
CA SER A 129 8.25 8.77 -10.17
C SER A 129 8.68 7.37 -9.68
N LEU A 130 8.09 6.28 -10.18
CA LEU A 130 8.54 4.90 -9.90
C LEU A 130 9.86 4.54 -10.58
N SER A 131 10.16 5.21 -11.68
CA SER A 131 11.41 5.09 -12.46
C SER A 131 12.48 6.14 -12.04
N ASP A 132 12.31 6.79 -10.89
CA ASP A 132 13.24 7.81 -10.42
C ASP A 132 14.64 7.26 -10.09
N PRO A 133 15.74 7.98 -10.37
CA PRO A 133 17.06 7.56 -9.92
C PRO A 133 17.20 7.51 -8.39
N SER A 134 16.42 8.29 -7.63
CA SER A 134 16.44 8.28 -6.18
C SER A 134 15.51 7.21 -5.61
N MET A 135 16.08 6.28 -4.85
CA MET A 135 15.30 5.26 -4.12
C MET A 135 14.29 5.89 -3.16
N GLU A 136 14.62 7.01 -2.51
CA GLU A 136 13.71 7.69 -1.58
C GLU A 136 12.47 8.24 -2.31
N VAL A 137 12.66 8.84 -3.48
CA VAL A 137 11.55 9.32 -4.33
C VAL A 137 10.65 8.15 -4.72
N ARG A 138 11.22 7.03 -5.15
CA ARG A 138 10.46 5.82 -5.50
C ARG A 138 9.67 5.29 -4.31
N VAL A 139 10.26 5.25 -3.11
CA VAL A 139 9.55 4.87 -1.88
C VAL A 139 8.36 5.80 -1.62
N LYS A 140 8.54 7.13 -1.75
CA LYS A 140 7.44 8.07 -1.52
C LYS A 140 6.35 7.96 -2.59
N ALA A 141 6.72 7.68 -3.85
CA ALA A 141 5.79 7.44 -4.94
C ALA A 141 4.95 6.18 -4.72
N LEU A 142 5.59 5.05 -4.35
CA LEU A 142 4.90 3.81 -4.01
C LEU A 142 3.91 4.00 -2.85
N ASN A 143 4.31 4.73 -1.80
CA ASN A 143 3.41 5.02 -0.68
C ASN A 143 2.21 5.91 -1.08
N ALA A 144 2.44 6.91 -1.94
CA ALA A 144 1.35 7.74 -2.47
C ALA A 144 0.37 6.91 -3.30
N LEU A 145 0.88 6.08 -4.22
CA LEU A 145 0.06 5.16 -5.02
C LEU A 145 -0.66 4.13 -4.16
N ASN A 146 -0.05 3.63 -3.09
CA ASN A 146 -0.70 2.72 -2.14
C ASN A 146 -1.95 3.35 -1.54
N ASN A 147 -1.87 4.61 -1.06
CA ASN A 147 -3.04 5.30 -0.53
C ASN A 147 -4.09 5.57 -1.61
N LEU A 148 -3.65 5.97 -2.81
CA LEU A 148 -4.54 6.24 -3.95
C LEU A 148 -5.24 4.97 -4.44
N SER A 149 -4.60 3.80 -4.34
CA SER A 149 -5.14 2.50 -4.73
C SER A 149 -6.25 1.99 -3.82
N MET A 150 -6.53 2.64 -2.69
CA MET A 150 -7.70 2.32 -1.86
C MET A 150 -9.04 2.61 -2.57
N ASN A 151 -9.00 3.38 -3.68
CA ASN A 151 -10.14 3.64 -4.55
C ASN A 151 -10.05 2.72 -5.79
N SER A 152 -11.06 1.90 -6.02
CA SER A 152 -11.08 0.93 -7.14
C SER A 152 -10.97 1.61 -8.51
N LYS A 153 -11.57 2.79 -8.71
CA LYS A 153 -11.42 3.55 -9.97
C LYS A 153 -9.99 4.02 -10.18
N ASN A 154 -9.24 4.31 -9.11
CA ASN A 154 -7.82 4.61 -9.24
C ASN A 154 -7.01 3.38 -9.62
N GLN A 155 -7.38 2.19 -9.12
CA GLN A 155 -6.70 0.94 -9.49
C GLN A 155 -6.75 0.68 -11.00
N GLU A 156 -7.86 1.01 -11.67
CA GLU A 156 -8.01 0.89 -13.13
C GLU A 156 -6.96 1.72 -13.90
N HIS A 157 -6.45 2.81 -13.31
CA HIS A 157 -5.36 3.60 -13.89
C HIS A 157 -3.98 3.17 -13.39
N ILE A 158 -3.87 2.72 -12.14
CA ILE A 158 -2.60 2.30 -11.52
C ILE A 158 -2.13 0.96 -12.09
N GLN A 159 -3.02 0.10 -12.57
CA GLN A 159 -2.70 -1.25 -13.05
C GLN A 159 -1.56 -1.30 -14.08
N VAL A 160 -1.39 -0.24 -14.88
CA VAL A 160 -0.32 -0.14 -15.89
C VAL A 160 1.08 -0.20 -15.30
N TYR A 161 1.23 0.11 -14.01
CA TYR A 161 2.50 0.08 -13.28
C TYR A 161 2.76 -1.25 -12.58
N ILE A 162 1.82 -2.20 -12.55
CA ILE A 162 1.97 -3.46 -11.78
C ILE A 162 3.23 -4.21 -12.20
N SER A 163 3.49 -4.37 -13.50
CA SER A 163 4.68 -5.08 -13.98
C SER A 163 5.99 -4.38 -13.58
N GLU A 164 6.04 -3.04 -13.61
CA GLU A 164 7.19 -2.25 -13.14
C GLU A 164 7.39 -2.40 -11.64
N ILE A 165 6.30 -2.34 -10.84
CA ILE A 165 6.34 -2.49 -9.39
C ILE A 165 6.81 -3.91 -9.03
N CYS A 166 6.29 -4.92 -9.70
CA CYS A 166 6.68 -6.32 -9.57
C CYS A 166 8.17 -6.54 -9.86
N SER A 167 8.69 -5.94 -10.95
CA SER A 167 10.12 -5.96 -11.27
C SER A 167 10.94 -5.23 -10.20
N GLY A 168 10.49 -4.05 -9.77
CA GLY A 168 11.13 -3.27 -8.72
C GLY A 168 11.22 -4.00 -7.39
N VAL A 169 10.16 -4.71 -6.99
CA VAL A 169 10.13 -5.56 -5.79
C VAL A 169 11.15 -6.69 -5.90
N ALA A 170 11.22 -7.39 -7.03
CA ALA A 170 12.15 -8.50 -7.24
C ALA A 170 13.63 -8.06 -7.23
N LEU A 171 13.92 -6.84 -7.68
CA LEU A 171 15.28 -6.28 -7.74
C LEU A 171 15.70 -5.52 -6.48
N SER A 172 14.77 -5.24 -5.57
CA SER A 172 15.07 -4.45 -4.37
C SER A 172 15.88 -5.26 -3.35
N PRO A 173 16.81 -4.63 -2.59
CA PRO A 173 17.49 -5.30 -1.50
C PRO A 173 16.47 -5.88 -0.51
N LEU A 174 16.73 -7.12 -0.06
CA LEU A 174 15.84 -7.80 0.87
C LEU A 174 15.65 -6.97 2.15
N ASN A 175 14.40 -6.83 2.60
CA ASN A 175 14.00 -6.03 3.76
C ASN A 175 14.13 -4.50 3.62
N SER A 176 14.45 -3.97 2.43
CA SER A 176 14.49 -2.53 2.20
C SER A 176 13.11 -1.87 2.24
N ASP A 177 13.07 -0.56 2.54
CA ASP A 177 11.83 0.22 2.51
C ASP A 177 11.19 0.25 1.12
N LEU A 178 12.00 0.20 0.06
CA LEU A 178 11.52 0.14 -1.32
C LEU A 178 10.74 -1.16 -1.59
N LEU A 179 11.29 -2.29 -1.17
CA LEU A 179 10.62 -3.59 -1.22
C LEU A 179 9.31 -3.56 -0.43
N LEU A 180 9.33 -3.06 0.80
CA LEU A 180 8.15 -3.02 1.66
C LEU A 180 7.06 -2.08 1.10
N ALA A 181 7.42 -0.94 0.54
CA ALA A 181 6.47 -0.02 -0.10
C ALA A 181 5.83 -0.65 -1.35
N GLY A 182 6.61 -1.37 -2.16
CA GLY A 182 6.11 -2.11 -3.32
C GLY A 182 5.14 -3.21 -2.94
N LEU A 183 5.47 -4.04 -1.94
CA LEU A 183 4.59 -5.10 -1.46
C LEU A 183 3.28 -4.58 -0.87
N ARG A 184 3.27 -3.42 -0.20
CA ARG A 184 2.04 -2.78 0.31
C ARG A 184 1.10 -2.40 -0.84
N LEU A 185 1.64 -1.75 -1.88
CA LEU A 185 0.85 -1.42 -3.05
C LEU A 185 0.33 -2.68 -3.77
N LEU A 186 1.17 -3.71 -3.95
CA LEU A 186 0.73 -4.98 -4.54
C LEU A 186 -0.34 -5.68 -3.69
N THR A 187 -0.31 -5.52 -2.36
CA THR A 187 -1.36 -6.04 -1.48
C THR A 187 -2.70 -5.39 -1.80
N ASN A 188 -2.75 -4.06 -1.96
CA ASN A 188 -3.99 -3.36 -2.33
C ASN A 188 -4.45 -3.71 -3.74
N MET A 189 -3.51 -3.81 -4.69
CA MET A 189 -3.80 -4.18 -6.08
C MET A 189 -4.15 -5.67 -6.25
N SER A 190 -4.05 -6.50 -5.21
CA SER A 190 -4.46 -7.91 -5.23
C SER A 190 -5.72 -8.17 -4.39
N VAL A 191 -6.40 -7.14 -3.89
CA VAL A 191 -7.67 -7.35 -3.19
C VAL A 191 -8.74 -7.89 -4.14
N THR A 192 -8.69 -7.51 -5.42
CA THR A 192 -9.57 -8.05 -6.47
C THR A 192 -8.78 -8.95 -7.43
N ASN A 193 -9.49 -9.90 -8.04
CA ASN A 193 -8.89 -10.87 -8.95
C ASN A 193 -8.43 -10.26 -10.29
N ASP A 194 -8.86 -9.04 -10.60
CA ASP A 194 -8.72 -8.40 -11.92
C ASP A 194 -7.27 -8.30 -12.38
N TYR A 195 -6.35 -8.14 -11.43
CA TYR A 195 -4.93 -7.89 -11.72
C TYR A 195 -3.99 -9.05 -11.35
N HIS A 196 -4.52 -10.17 -10.85
CA HIS A 196 -3.69 -11.27 -10.33
C HIS A 196 -2.78 -11.88 -11.40
N GLN A 197 -3.27 -12.02 -12.64
CA GLN A 197 -2.48 -12.57 -13.74
C GLN A 197 -1.25 -11.73 -14.07
N MET A 198 -1.32 -10.39 -13.90
CA MET A 198 -0.19 -9.48 -14.09
C MET A 198 0.90 -9.68 -13.03
N MET A 199 0.58 -10.30 -11.89
CA MET A 199 1.53 -10.57 -10.79
C MET A 199 2.11 -11.99 -10.83
N SER A 200 1.61 -12.86 -11.72
CA SER A 200 1.99 -14.29 -11.80
C SER A 200 3.51 -14.50 -11.88
N HIS A 201 4.20 -13.70 -12.70
CA HIS A 201 5.64 -13.81 -12.91
C HIS A 201 6.48 -13.43 -11.68
N THR A 202 5.89 -12.77 -10.67
CA THR A 202 6.58 -12.34 -9.44
C THR A 202 6.45 -13.36 -8.31
N ILE A 203 5.56 -14.35 -8.46
CA ILE A 203 5.34 -15.39 -7.44
C ILE A 203 6.63 -16.09 -6.99
N PRO A 204 7.56 -16.50 -7.89
CA PRO A 204 8.84 -17.08 -7.46
C PRO A 204 9.65 -16.16 -6.54
N SER A 205 9.72 -14.87 -6.88
CA SER A 205 10.41 -13.88 -6.04
C SER A 205 9.71 -13.69 -4.70
N LEU A 206 8.37 -13.67 -4.67
CA LEU A 206 7.58 -13.63 -3.42
C LEU A 206 7.93 -14.80 -2.51
N LEU A 207 7.91 -16.04 -3.02
CA LEU A 207 8.20 -17.22 -2.21
C LEU A 207 9.66 -17.25 -1.72
N HIS A 208 10.62 -16.78 -2.52
CA HIS A 208 12.00 -16.58 -2.06
C HIS A 208 12.09 -15.55 -0.92
N MET A 209 11.45 -14.39 -1.07
CA MET A 209 11.41 -13.35 -0.04
C MET A 209 10.71 -13.84 1.24
N LEU A 210 9.69 -14.70 1.12
CA LEU A 210 9.04 -15.32 2.27
C LEU A 210 10.00 -16.24 3.05
N SER A 211 10.86 -16.99 2.34
CA SER A 211 11.84 -17.88 2.97
C SER A 211 13.01 -17.12 3.61
N ALA A 212 13.50 -16.04 2.99
CA ALA A 212 14.73 -15.36 3.40
C ALA A 212 14.50 -14.06 4.20
N GLY A 213 13.31 -13.46 4.07
CA GLY A 213 12.99 -12.15 4.64
C GLY A 213 12.81 -12.17 6.15
N ASN A 214 12.95 -10.99 6.77
CA ASN A 214 12.59 -10.81 8.17
C ASN A 214 11.07 -10.84 8.36
N LYS A 215 10.62 -10.85 9.63
CA LYS A 215 9.20 -10.86 10.00
C LYS A 215 8.35 -9.84 9.23
N THR A 216 8.83 -8.60 9.08
CA THR A 216 8.09 -7.53 8.39
C THR A 216 7.89 -7.85 6.91
N THR A 217 8.96 -8.29 6.23
CA THR A 217 8.91 -8.74 4.83
C THR A 217 7.99 -9.94 4.67
N GLN A 218 8.11 -10.94 5.53
CA GLN A 218 7.27 -12.15 5.51
C GLN A 218 5.78 -11.81 5.62
N ILE A 219 5.40 -10.91 6.55
CA ILE A 219 4.02 -10.46 6.69
C ILE A 219 3.51 -9.79 5.40
N GLN A 220 4.29 -8.90 4.79
CA GLN A 220 3.87 -8.20 3.57
C GLN A 220 3.77 -9.14 2.37
N VAL A 221 4.73 -10.06 2.21
CA VAL A 221 4.69 -11.08 1.17
C VAL A 221 3.47 -11.98 1.34
N LEU A 222 3.20 -12.46 2.57
CA LEU A 222 2.06 -13.32 2.85
C LEU A 222 0.72 -12.63 2.59
N LYS A 223 0.61 -11.31 2.79
CA LYS A 223 -0.60 -10.57 2.43
C LYS A 223 -0.90 -10.65 0.93
N VAL A 224 0.12 -10.47 0.08
CA VAL A 224 -0.03 -10.64 -1.37
C VAL A 224 -0.36 -12.09 -1.70
N LEU A 225 0.38 -13.06 -1.14
CA LEU A 225 0.18 -14.48 -1.45
C LEU A 225 -1.20 -15.01 -1.02
N VAL A 226 -1.73 -14.58 0.13
CA VAL A 226 -3.08 -14.95 0.60
C VAL A 226 -4.16 -14.44 -0.35
N ASN A 227 -4.02 -13.20 -0.83
CA ASN A 227 -4.91 -12.63 -1.83
C ASN A 227 -4.87 -13.44 -3.14
N LEU A 228 -3.66 -13.72 -3.65
CA LEU A 228 -3.50 -14.51 -4.86
C LEU A 228 -4.05 -15.93 -4.70
N SER A 229 -3.81 -16.60 -3.57
CA SER A 229 -4.26 -17.98 -3.34
C SER A 229 -5.76 -18.10 -3.14
N ALA A 230 -6.45 -17.03 -2.74
CA ALA A 230 -7.91 -17.00 -2.68
C ALA A 230 -8.56 -17.05 -4.09
N ASN A 231 -7.80 -16.82 -5.16
CA ASN A 231 -8.26 -16.93 -6.54
C ASN A 231 -7.90 -18.32 -7.13
N PRO A 232 -8.89 -19.20 -7.42
CA PRO A 232 -8.64 -20.50 -8.02
C PRO A 232 -7.78 -20.46 -9.29
N ALA A 233 -7.90 -19.41 -10.11
CA ALA A 233 -7.13 -19.24 -11.35
C ALA A 233 -5.61 -19.12 -11.13
N MET A 234 -5.17 -18.71 -9.94
CA MET A 234 -3.75 -18.59 -9.59
C MET A 234 -3.15 -19.87 -9.03
N THR A 235 -3.99 -20.85 -8.67
CA THR A 235 -3.59 -22.07 -7.93
C THR A 235 -2.48 -22.82 -8.66
N ARG A 236 -2.64 -23.04 -9.97
CA ARG A 236 -1.65 -23.77 -10.78
C ARG A 236 -0.30 -23.05 -10.79
N ASP A 237 -0.32 -21.73 -10.98
CA ASP A 237 0.91 -20.94 -11.09
C ASP A 237 1.64 -20.86 -9.75
N LEU A 238 0.89 -20.78 -8.63
CA LEU A 238 1.44 -20.86 -7.26
C LEU A 238 2.07 -22.24 -6.97
N LEU A 239 1.36 -23.32 -7.28
CA LEU A 239 1.77 -24.68 -6.93
C LEU A 239 2.98 -25.18 -7.72
N ARG A 240 3.21 -24.68 -8.95
CA ARG A 240 4.36 -25.06 -9.80
C ARG A 240 5.69 -24.43 -9.38
N VAL A 241 5.67 -23.39 -8.54
CA VAL A 241 6.90 -22.68 -8.19
C VAL A 241 7.83 -23.56 -7.37
N GLN A 242 9.10 -23.60 -7.74
CA GLN A 242 10.15 -24.27 -6.95
C GLN A 242 10.48 -23.46 -5.70
N VAL A 243 10.54 -24.12 -4.56
CA VAL A 243 10.78 -23.50 -3.26
C VAL A 243 11.76 -24.33 -2.42
N PRO A 244 12.55 -23.69 -1.54
CA PRO A 244 13.42 -24.42 -0.64
C PRO A 244 12.59 -25.19 0.41
N SER A 245 13.05 -26.38 0.79
CA SER A 245 12.40 -27.22 1.81
C SER A 245 12.32 -26.51 3.18
N SER A 246 13.23 -25.57 3.45
CA SER A 246 13.25 -24.74 4.65
C SER A 246 11.98 -23.90 4.82
N LEU A 247 11.19 -23.66 3.75
CA LEU A 247 9.93 -22.93 3.84
C LEU A 247 8.91 -23.60 4.79
N ILE A 248 9.01 -24.93 5.00
CA ILE A 248 8.22 -25.66 5.99
C ILE A 248 8.45 -25.13 7.42
N SER A 249 9.59 -24.49 7.71
CA SER A 249 9.88 -23.93 9.04
C SER A 249 8.93 -22.82 9.47
N LEU A 250 8.17 -22.21 8.54
CA LEU A 250 7.11 -21.25 8.86
C LEU A 250 5.93 -21.86 9.62
N PHE A 251 5.82 -23.19 9.63
CA PHE A 251 4.74 -23.92 10.28
C PHE A 251 5.23 -24.55 11.59
N ASP A 252 5.72 -23.70 12.48
CA ASP A 252 6.20 -24.08 13.80
C ASP A 252 5.52 -23.24 14.89
N SER A 253 5.27 -23.85 16.05
CA SER A 253 4.67 -23.18 17.21
C SER A 253 5.46 -21.97 17.73
N CYS A 254 6.77 -21.91 17.47
CA CYS A 254 7.59 -20.76 17.86
C CYS A 254 7.53 -19.59 16.87
N MET A 255 6.89 -19.79 15.71
CA MET A 255 6.75 -18.72 14.73
C MET A 255 5.85 -17.61 15.25
N ASN A 256 6.13 -16.39 14.79
CA ASN A 256 5.27 -15.27 15.08
C ASN A 256 3.84 -15.55 14.59
N ILE A 257 2.85 -15.39 15.47
CA ILE A 257 1.46 -15.76 15.21
C ILE A 257 0.88 -15.13 13.95
N ASP A 258 1.23 -13.87 13.65
CA ASP A 258 0.78 -13.17 12.45
C ASP A 258 1.33 -13.77 11.15
N VAL A 259 2.58 -14.25 11.19
CA VAL A 259 3.22 -14.96 10.08
C VAL A 259 2.59 -16.34 9.93
N LEU A 260 2.47 -17.08 11.04
CA LEU A 260 1.94 -18.43 11.07
C LEU A 260 0.49 -18.50 10.56
N LEU A 261 -0.40 -17.64 11.05
CA LEU A 261 -1.81 -17.60 10.62
C LEU A 261 -1.95 -17.30 9.14
N ARG A 262 -1.15 -16.37 8.60
CA ARG A 262 -1.20 -16.03 7.17
C ARG A 262 -0.59 -17.13 6.31
N ALA A 263 0.48 -17.78 6.75
CA ALA A 263 1.05 -18.93 6.06
C ALA A 263 0.06 -20.11 6.03
N LEU A 264 -0.62 -20.39 7.14
CA LEU A 264 -1.69 -21.40 7.20
C LEU A 264 -2.87 -21.02 6.30
N THR A 265 -3.30 -19.76 6.32
CA THR A 265 -4.38 -19.28 5.44
C THR A 265 -4.01 -19.41 3.96
N PHE A 266 -2.76 -19.07 3.61
CA PHE A 266 -2.23 -19.22 2.25
C PHE A 266 -2.34 -20.67 1.77
N VAL A 267 -1.89 -21.64 2.57
CA VAL A 267 -1.96 -23.07 2.24
C VAL A 267 -3.40 -23.59 2.25
N ALA A 268 -4.23 -23.16 3.21
CA ALA A 268 -5.62 -23.55 3.29
C ALA A 268 -6.41 -23.14 2.03
N ASN A 269 -6.17 -21.93 1.50
CA ASN A 269 -6.80 -21.50 0.24
C ASN A 269 -6.37 -22.38 -0.95
N LEU A 270 -5.08 -22.72 -1.06
CA LEU A 270 -4.59 -23.62 -2.11
C LEU A 270 -5.22 -25.01 -2.02
N ASN A 271 -5.31 -25.53 -0.80
CA ASN A 271 -5.91 -26.82 -0.49
C ASN A 271 -7.39 -26.88 -0.87
N ASP A 272 -8.17 -25.84 -0.54
CA ASP A 272 -9.58 -25.73 -0.90
C ASP A 272 -9.78 -25.62 -2.42
N ASN A 273 -8.89 -24.89 -3.11
CA ASN A 273 -8.92 -24.77 -4.57
C ASN A 273 -8.63 -26.11 -5.27
N LEU A 274 -7.70 -26.91 -4.73
CA LEU A 274 -7.39 -28.25 -5.25
C LEU A 274 -8.56 -29.22 -5.10
N LYS A 275 -9.42 -29.03 -4.10
CA LYS A 275 -10.59 -29.89 -3.83
C LYS A 275 -11.80 -29.51 -4.66
N SER A 276 -12.07 -28.21 -4.75
CA SER A 276 -13.21 -27.68 -5.51
C SER A 276 -13.06 -27.86 -7.02
N GLN A 277 -11.82 -27.79 -7.52
CA GLN A 277 -11.51 -28.18 -8.88
C GLN A 277 -11.41 -29.72 -8.88
N SER A 278 -12.45 -30.42 -9.35
CA SER A 278 -12.49 -31.88 -9.52
C SER A 278 -11.42 -32.43 -10.49
N CYS A 279 -10.36 -31.67 -10.77
CA CYS A 279 -9.25 -32.04 -11.60
C CYS A 279 -8.40 -33.05 -10.86
N SER A 280 -8.25 -34.21 -11.49
CA SER A 280 -6.95 -34.86 -11.64
C SER A 280 -5.89 -33.79 -11.95
N ALA A 281 -5.36 -33.12 -10.94
CA ALA A 281 -4.15 -32.34 -11.09
C ALA A 281 -3.13 -33.37 -11.55
N ASP A 282 -2.81 -33.36 -12.84
CA ASP A 282 -1.86 -34.30 -13.41
C ASP A 282 -0.55 -34.08 -12.65
N ILE A 283 -0.27 -34.96 -11.68
CA ILE A 283 0.81 -34.80 -10.71
C ILE A 283 2.14 -34.66 -11.45
N SER A 284 2.22 -35.19 -12.68
CA SER A 284 3.36 -35.07 -13.59
C SER A 284 3.74 -33.62 -13.93
N GLN A 285 2.86 -32.64 -13.71
CA GLN A 285 3.13 -31.22 -14.00
C GLN A 285 3.92 -30.49 -12.90
N TYR A 286 4.14 -31.11 -11.74
CA TYR A 286 4.82 -30.51 -10.60
C TYR A 286 6.19 -31.17 -10.37
N SER A 287 7.25 -30.38 -10.20
CA SER A 287 8.58 -30.92 -9.87
C SER A 287 8.69 -31.27 -8.38
N ALA A 288 9.65 -32.10 -7.99
CA ALA A 288 9.85 -32.49 -6.59
C ALA A 288 10.15 -31.31 -5.65
N GLU A 289 10.72 -30.23 -6.18
CA GLU A 289 11.04 -28.98 -5.47
C GLU A 289 9.87 -27.98 -5.48
N SER A 290 8.73 -28.35 -6.07
CA SER A 290 7.58 -27.45 -6.18
C SER A 290 6.86 -27.22 -4.85
N LEU A 291 6.16 -26.09 -4.75
CA LEU A 291 5.29 -25.77 -3.63
C LEU A 291 4.20 -26.85 -3.43
N TYR A 292 3.74 -27.47 -4.52
CA TYR A 292 2.84 -28.62 -4.47
C TYR A 292 3.44 -29.76 -3.64
N TYR A 293 4.62 -30.26 -4.01
CA TYR A 293 5.25 -31.37 -3.29
C TYR A 293 5.61 -30.99 -1.84
N LEU A 294 5.96 -29.73 -1.59
CA LEU A 294 6.25 -29.25 -0.25
C LEU A 294 5.06 -29.38 0.71
N PHE A 295 3.83 -29.11 0.26
CA PHE A 295 2.65 -29.09 1.15
C PHE A 295 1.67 -30.25 0.95
N PHE A 296 1.63 -30.85 -0.23
CA PHE A 296 0.67 -31.88 -0.59
C PHE A 296 1.33 -33.22 -1.01
N GLY A 297 2.66 -33.25 -1.15
CA GLY A 297 3.42 -34.49 -1.34
C GLY A 297 3.76 -35.18 -0.02
N GLU A 298 4.57 -36.25 -0.09
CA GLU A 298 5.16 -36.91 1.08
C GLU A 298 6.28 -36.03 1.69
N SER A 299 5.88 -34.97 2.37
CA SER A 299 6.78 -34.03 3.03
C SER A 299 6.61 -34.04 4.56
N GLY A 300 7.52 -33.34 5.26
CA GLY A 300 7.41 -33.14 6.70
C GLY A 300 6.25 -32.23 7.15
N PHE A 301 5.43 -31.74 6.22
CA PHE A 301 4.37 -30.76 6.49
C PHE A 301 3.23 -31.35 7.34
N SER A 302 2.83 -32.60 7.10
CA SER A 302 1.79 -33.27 7.89
C SER A 302 2.14 -33.37 9.38
N GLN A 303 3.42 -33.62 9.71
CA GLN A 303 3.89 -33.64 11.09
C GLN A 303 3.89 -32.23 11.72
N ARG A 304 4.22 -31.19 10.93
CA ARG A 304 4.10 -29.79 11.38
C ARG A 304 2.65 -29.42 11.73
N LEU A 305 1.70 -29.77 10.85
CA LEU A 305 0.27 -29.55 11.11
C LEU A 305 -0.20 -30.29 12.37
N ALA A 306 0.18 -31.56 12.53
CA ALA A 306 -0.17 -32.35 13.72
C ALA A 306 0.35 -31.69 15.02
N ALA A 307 1.58 -31.16 15.03
CA ALA A 307 2.11 -30.43 16.17
C ALA A 307 1.33 -29.13 16.45
N LEU A 308 0.91 -28.41 15.40
CA LEU A 308 0.15 -27.16 15.52
C LEU A 308 -1.31 -27.36 15.99
N LEU A 309 -1.87 -28.58 15.95
CA LEU A 309 -3.15 -28.88 16.61
C LEU A 309 -3.11 -28.67 18.13
N LEU A 310 -1.92 -28.70 18.73
CA LEU A 310 -1.70 -28.45 20.16
C LEU A 310 -1.39 -26.97 20.46
N HIS A 311 -1.42 -26.10 19.45
CA HIS A 311 -1.13 -24.68 19.63
C HIS A 311 -2.16 -24.02 20.56
N PRO A 312 -1.75 -23.09 21.46
CA PRO A 312 -2.67 -22.45 22.40
C PRO A 312 -3.74 -21.61 21.67
N ASP A 313 -3.34 -20.95 20.59
CA ASP A 313 -4.23 -20.10 19.80
C ASP A 313 -5.30 -20.89 19.03
N VAL A 314 -6.56 -20.46 19.14
CA VAL A 314 -7.72 -21.14 18.55
C VAL A 314 -7.81 -20.93 17.05
N GLU A 315 -7.41 -19.76 16.53
CA GLU A 315 -7.41 -19.48 15.10
C GLU A 315 -6.38 -20.35 14.37
N VAL A 316 -5.20 -20.55 14.97
CA VAL A 316 -4.17 -21.45 14.45
C VAL A 316 -4.73 -22.87 14.33
N LYS A 317 -5.34 -23.40 15.39
CA LYS A 317 -5.98 -24.72 15.37
C LYS A 317 -7.09 -24.81 14.34
N GLY A 318 -7.89 -23.75 14.19
CA GLY A 318 -8.95 -23.66 13.19
C GLY A 318 -8.42 -23.76 11.76
N GLN A 319 -7.33 -23.05 11.42
CA GLN A 319 -6.71 -23.13 10.10
C GLN A 319 -6.05 -24.48 9.85
N VAL A 320 -5.38 -25.07 10.86
CA VAL A 320 -4.80 -26.41 10.76
C VAL A 320 -5.88 -27.46 10.50
N ALA A 321 -6.98 -27.41 11.25
CA ALA A 321 -8.13 -28.28 11.04
C ALA A 321 -8.68 -28.11 9.61
N ARG A 322 -8.88 -26.87 9.14
CA ARG A 322 -9.30 -26.60 7.76
C ARG A 322 -8.39 -27.26 6.73
N ILE A 323 -7.07 -27.30 6.95
CA ILE A 323 -6.14 -27.96 6.03
C ILE A 323 -6.27 -29.50 6.09
N MET A 324 -6.39 -30.08 7.29
CA MET A 324 -6.36 -31.53 7.52
C MET A 324 -7.68 -32.25 7.28
N THR A 325 -8.82 -31.60 7.53
CA THR A 325 -10.15 -32.23 7.42
C THR A 325 -10.78 -32.08 6.05
N SER A 326 -10.20 -31.23 5.22
CA SER A 326 -10.67 -31.05 3.87
C SER A 326 -10.11 -32.16 2.98
#